data_AF-A0AAV7LRI8-F1
#
_entry.id   AF-A0AAV7LRI8-F1
#
_cell.length_a   1.000
_cell.length_b   1.000
_cell.length_c   1.000
_cell.angle_alpha   90.00
_cell.angle_beta   90.00
_cell.angle_gamma   90.00
#
_symmetry.space_group_name_H-M   'P 1'
#
loop_
_entity.id
_entity.type
_entity.pdbx_description
1 polymer ?
#
loop_
_entity_poly.entity_id
_entity_poly.type
_entity_poly.pdbx_seq_one_letter_code
_entity_poly.pdbx_strand_id
1 'polypeptide(L)'
;MASAVERIGDSLERARTSLEAKIDKVASDLVLLHAGHRNLADKTGMIEERVDELTPVTSRLESTMSDVLTRVAELEHHVEDAEGRTRRNNIRVVGLPEGAEGWDAVAYSEGWLRGLVPAGTLTPFFSAERAH
;
A
#
# COMPACT_ATOMS: atom_id res chain seq x y z
N MET A 1 86.25 -23.60 -2.48
CA MET A 1 84.95 -24.28 -2.24
C MET A 1 84.28 -23.85 -0.94
N ALA A 2 84.99 -23.76 0.20
CA ALA A 2 84.40 -23.36 1.49
C ALA A 2 83.57 -22.05 1.47
N SER A 3 84.06 -20.97 0.86
CA SER A 3 83.34 -19.68 0.78
C SER A 3 82.03 -19.71 -0.04
N ALA A 4 81.92 -20.61 -1.02
CA ALA A 4 80.69 -20.72 -1.84
C ALA A 4 79.59 -21.47 -1.08
N VAL A 5 79.97 -22.50 -0.32
CA VAL A 5 79.06 -23.27 0.54
C VAL A 5 78.48 -22.37 1.64
N GLU A 6 79.30 -21.52 2.25
CA GLU A 6 78.89 -20.56 3.28
C GLU A 6 77.85 -19.55 2.75
N ARG A 7 78.11 -18.95 1.57
CA ARG A 7 77.15 -18.03 0.93
C ARG A 7 75.81 -18.69 0.57
N ILE A 8 75.84 -19.95 0.16
CA ILE A 8 74.63 -20.73 -0.13
C ILE A 8 73.86 -20.98 1.18
N GLY A 9 74.56 -21.34 2.26
CA GLY A 9 73.97 -21.47 3.61
C GLY A 9 73.28 -20.19 4.06
N ASP A 10 73.96 -19.04 3.97
CA ASP A 10 73.41 -17.74 4.35
C ASP A 10 72.20 -17.32 3.48
N SER A 11 72.22 -17.67 2.20
CA SER A 11 71.09 -17.43 1.31
C SER A 11 69.89 -18.32 1.66
N LEU A 12 70.15 -19.58 2.02
CA LEU A 12 69.12 -20.52 2.42
C LEU A 12 68.48 -20.12 3.75
N GLU A 13 69.27 -19.67 4.73
CA GLU A 13 68.73 -19.18 6.00
C GLU A 13 67.90 -17.90 5.85
N ARG A 14 68.33 -16.98 4.99
CA ARG A 14 67.52 -15.79 4.66
C ARG A 14 66.20 -16.17 4.00
N ALA A 15 66.22 -17.11 3.06
CA ALA A 15 65.01 -17.60 2.40
C ALA A 15 64.07 -18.30 3.41
N ARG A 16 64.61 -19.13 4.30
CA ARG A 16 63.86 -19.82 5.36
C ARG A 16 63.17 -18.82 6.28
N THR A 17 63.93 -17.87 6.84
CA THR A 17 63.38 -16.83 7.73
C THR A 17 62.30 -16.00 7.04
N SER A 18 62.49 -15.68 5.75
CA SER A 18 61.47 -14.95 4.98
C SER A 18 60.21 -15.77 4.74
N LEU A 19 60.34 -17.07 4.47
CA LEU A 19 59.21 -17.97 4.30
C LEU A 19 58.44 -18.14 5.61
N GLU A 20 59.13 -18.34 6.73
CA GLU A 20 58.52 -18.40 8.07
C GLU A 20 57.68 -17.15 8.35
N ALA A 21 58.23 -15.95 8.14
CA ALA A 21 57.49 -14.70 8.33
C ALA A 21 56.26 -14.55 7.41
N LYS A 22 56.34 -15.03 6.16
CA LYS A 22 55.19 -15.01 5.24
C LYS A 22 54.13 -16.02 5.65
N ILE A 23 54.52 -17.20 6.13
CA ILE A 23 53.60 -18.23 6.64
C ILE A 23 52.85 -17.69 7.85
N ASP A 24 53.55 -17.07 8.80
CA ASP A 24 52.93 -16.47 9.99
C ASP A 24 51.93 -15.37 9.61
N LYS A 25 52.29 -14.52 8.63
CA LYS A 25 51.38 -13.50 8.13
C LYS A 25 50.13 -14.11 7.48
N VAL A 26 50.28 -15.10 6.62
CA VAL A 26 49.14 -15.79 5.99
C VAL A 26 48.26 -16.48 7.02
N ALA A 27 48.85 -17.10 8.04
CA ALA A 27 48.11 -17.71 9.13
C ALA A 27 47.28 -16.67 9.91
N SER A 28 47.88 -15.50 10.21
CA SER A 28 47.18 -14.38 10.84
C SER A 28 46.03 -13.85 9.98
N ASP A 29 46.29 -13.61 8.69
CA ASP A 29 45.28 -13.12 7.75
C ASP A 29 44.11 -14.13 7.61
N LEU A 30 44.40 -15.43 7.63
CA LEU A 30 43.39 -16.49 7.60
C LEU A 30 42.49 -16.48 8.84
N VAL A 31 43.04 -16.27 10.03
CA VAL A 31 42.26 -16.15 11.27
C VAL A 31 41.30 -14.96 11.20
N LEU A 32 41.78 -13.81 10.72
CA LEU A 32 40.95 -12.61 10.55
C LEU A 32 39.83 -12.85 9.52
N LEU A 33 40.15 -13.48 8.40
CA LEU A 33 39.17 -13.82 7.37
C LEU A 33 38.10 -14.78 7.91
N HIS A 34 38.49 -15.77 8.71
CA HIS A 34 37.56 -16.71 9.33
C HIS A 34 36.60 -16.01 10.30
N ALA A 35 37.11 -15.07 11.11
CA ALA A 35 36.29 -14.26 12.00
C ALA A 35 35.31 -13.37 11.22
N GLY A 36 35.76 -12.74 10.13
CA GLY A 36 34.91 -11.95 9.25
C GLY A 36 33.82 -12.78 8.58
N HIS A 37 34.17 -13.97 8.08
CA HIS A 37 33.23 -14.89 7.46
C HIS A 37 32.15 -15.35 8.45
N ARG A 38 32.54 -15.66 9.70
CA ARG A 38 31.59 -16.03 10.75
C ARG A 38 30.61 -14.90 11.07
N ASN A 39 31.10 -13.66 11.18
CA ASN A 39 30.24 -12.49 11.41
C ASN A 39 29.22 -12.29 10.28
N LEU A 40 29.64 -12.48 9.03
CA LEU A 40 28.74 -12.42 7.88
C LEU A 40 27.72 -13.55 7.90
N ALA A 41 28.12 -14.79 8.21
CA ALA A 41 27.20 -15.91 8.33
C ALA A 41 26.12 -15.64 9.39
N ASP A 42 26.51 -15.13 10.56
CA ASP A 42 25.57 -14.78 11.64
C ASP A 42 24.58 -13.68 11.18
N LYS A 43 25.08 -12.63 10.51
CA LYS A 43 24.23 -11.56 9.97
C LYS A 43 23.27 -12.06 8.89
N THR A 44 23.73 -12.94 8.01
CA THR A 44 22.88 -13.54 6.97
C THR A 44 21.75 -14.32 7.61
N GLY A 45 22.03 -15.15 8.63
CA GLY A 45 20.99 -15.90 9.35
C GLY A 45 19.94 -14.99 10.00
N MET A 46 20.37 -13.88 10.62
CA MET A 46 19.44 -12.89 11.18
C MET A 46 18.57 -12.21 10.12
N ILE A 47 19.11 -11.98 8.92
CA ILE A 47 18.34 -11.39 7.81
C ILE A 47 17.32 -12.39 7.28
N GLU A 48 17.71 -13.66 7.11
CA GLU A 48 16.82 -14.73 6.67
C GLU A 48 15.65 -14.90 7.64
N GLU A 49 15.90 -14.97 8.94
CA GLU A 49 14.86 -15.06 9.98
C GLU A 49 13.89 -13.88 9.91
N ARG A 50 14.41 -12.65 9.77
CA ARG A 50 13.56 -11.46 9.63
C ARG A 50 12.73 -11.47 8.34
N VAL A 51 13.26 -12.01 7.26
CA VAL A 51 12.51 -12.15 5.98
C VAL A 51 11.40 -13.17 6.15
N ASP A 52 11.67 -14.30 6.81
CA ASP A 52 10.67 -15.33 7.09
C ASP A 52 9.54 -14.81 8.00
N GLU A 53 9.85 -13.92 8.95
CA GLU A 53 8.86 -13.24 9.79
C GLU A 53 8.02 -12.21 9.03
N LEU A 54 8.64 -11.40 8.16
CA LEU A 54 7.96 -10.30 7.46
C LEU A 54 7.13 -10.76 6.26
N THR A 55 7.49 -11.88 5.64
CA THR A 55 6.75 -12.45 4.51
C THR A 55 5.27 -12.70 4.84
N PRO A 56 4.89 -13.45 5.90
CA PRO A 56 3.49 -13.69 6.21
C PRO A 56 2.76 -12.43 6.69
N VAL A 57 3.47 -11.46 7.30
CA VAL A 57 2.88 -10.17 7.68
C VAL A 57 2.43 -9.43 6.43
N THR A 58 3.29 -9.36 5.43
CA THR A 58 3.01 -8.68 4.16
C THR A 58 1.82 -9.33 3.45
N SER A 59 1.79 -10.66 3.34
CA SER A 59 0.65 -11.36 2.72
C SER A 59 -0.67 -11.14 3.46
N ARG A 60 -0.67 -11.07 4.79
CA ARG A 60 -1.89 -10.75 5.56
C ARG A 60 -2.36 -9.32 5.31
N LEU A 61 -1.43 -8.36 5.23
CA LEU A 61 -1.75 -6.97 4.94
C LEU A 61 -2.37 -6.83 3.55
N GLU A 62 -1.81 -7.51 2.54
CA GLU A 62 -2.36 -7.53 1.18
C GLU A 62 -3.78 -8.09 1.16
N SER A 63 -4.02 -9.23 1.83
CA SER A 63 -5.36 -9.82 1.94
C SER A 63 -6.34 -8.86 2.63
N THR A 64 -5.94 -8.27 3.76
CA THR A 64 -6.79 -7.34 4.51
C THR A 64 -7.12 -6.10 3.67
N MET A 65 -6.15 -5.58 2.91
CA MET A 65 -6.36 -4.43 2.03
C MET A 65 -7.37 -4.76 0.93
N SER A 66 -7.27 -5.95 0.32
CA SER A 66 -8.23 -6.41 -0.69
C SER A 66 -9.66 -6.51 -0.13
N ASP A 67 -9.81 -7.06 1.08
CA ASP A 67 -11.11 -7.18 1.73
C ASP A 67 -11.71 -5.81 2.06
N VAL A 68 -10.89 -4.88 2.56
CA VAL A 68 -11.31 -3.51 2.86
C VAL A 68 -11.73 -2.78 1.58
N LEU A 69 -10.97 -2.87 0.51
CA LEU A 69 -11.32 -2.25 -0.78
C LEU A 69 -12.65 -2.78 -1.33
N THR A 70 -12.87 -4.09 -1.22
CA THR A 70 -14.14 -4.72 -1.65
C THR A 70 -15.31 -4.16 -0.84
N ARG A 71 -15.17 -4.10 0.49
CA ARG A 71 -16.21 -3.55 1.38
C ARG A 71 -16.47 -2.07 1.14
N VAL A 72 -15.45 -1.29 0.82
CA VAL A 72 -15.61 0.12 0.45
C VAL A 72 -16.45 0.25 -0.82
N ALA A 73 -16.13 -0.52 -1.86
CA ALA A 73 -16.90 -0.50 -3.11
C ALA A 73 -18.37 -0.91 -2.91
N GLU A 74 -18.63 -1.93 -2.08
CA GLU A 74 -20.01 -2.34 -1.70
C GLU A 74 -20.75 -1.22 -0.97
N LEU A 75 -20.09 -0.55 -0.03
CA LEU A 75 -20.68 0.57 0.73
C LEU A 75 -20.95 1.78 -0.18
N GLU A 76 -20.05 2.09 -1.10
CA GLU A 76 -20.24 3.16 -2.09
C GLU A 76 -21.49 2.88 -2.95
N HIS A 77 -21.63 1.64 -3.44
CA HIS A 77 -22.82 1.23 -4.20
C HIS A 77 -24.10 1.32 -3.35
N HIS A 78 -24.05 0.91 -2.07
CA HIS A 78 -25.21 1.02 -1.17
C HIS A 78 -25.60 2.48 -0.91
N VAL A 79 -24.62 3.37 -0.75
CA VAL A 79 -24.89 4.82 -0.59
C VAL A 79 -25.51 5.39 -1.85
N GLU A 80 -24.98 5.07 -3.03
CA GLU A 80 -25.54 5.54 -4.31
C GLU A 80 -26.98 5.06 -4.51
N ASP A 81 -27.27 3.78 -4.26
CA ASP A 81 -28.64 3.25 -4.36
C ASP A 81 -29.58 3.89 -3.32
N ALA A 82 -29.10 4.13 -2.09
CA ALA A 82 -29.89 4.79 -1.06
C ALA A 82 -30.20 6.25 -1.40
N GLU A 83 -29.21 7.01 -1.90
CA GLU A 83 -29.39 8.38 -2.38
C GLU A 83 -30.35 8.42 -3.58
N GLY A 84 -30.16 7.50 -4.53
CA GLY A 84 -31.01 7.35 -5.70
C GLY A 84 -32.46 7.07 -5.33
N ARG A 85 -32.72 6.16 -4.38
CA ARG A 85 -34.07 5.87 -3.87
C ARG A 85 -34.69 7.06 -3.16
N THR A 86 -33.91 7.75 -2.33
CA THR A 86 -34.38 8.91 -1.56
C THR A 86 -34.74 10.09 -2.47
N ARG A 87 -34.00 10.28 -3.56
CA ARG A 87 -34.22 11.39 -4.51
C ARG A 87 -35.08 11.02 -5.71
N ARG A 88 -35.47 9.75 -5.86
CA ARG A 88 -36.19 9.23 -7.05
C ARG A 88 -37.45 10.01 -7.39
N ASN A 89 -38.18 10.44 -6.37
CA ASN A 89 -39.45 11.16 -6.53
C ASN A 89 -39.29 12.68 -6.38
N ASN A 90 -38.05 13.17 -6.27
CA ASN A 90 -37.77 14.60 -6.18
C ASN A 90 -37.54 15.16 -7.58
N ILE A 91 -38.16 16.31 -7.84
CA ILE A 91 -37.89 17.10 -9.05
C ILE A 91 -37.20 18.41 -8.65
N ARG A 92 -36.39 18.95 -9.54
CA ARG A 92 -35.73 20.25 -9.34
C ARG A 92 -36.20 21.22 -10.42
N VAL A 93 -36.90 22.27 -10.01
CA VAL A 93 -37.36 23.35 -10.89
C VAL A 93 -36.31 24.45 -10.89
N VAL A 94 -35.87 24.89 -12.06
CA VAL A 94 -34.82 25.91 -12.22
C VAL A 94 -35.38 27.08 -13.01
N GLY A 95 -35.11 28.31 -12.55
CA GLY A 95 -35.58 29.54 -13.19
C GLY A 95 -36.97 30.02 -12.73
N LEU A 96 -37.49 29.47 -11.63
CA LEU A 96 -38.70 30.00 -10.98
C LEU A 96 -38.33 31.32 -10.25
N PRO A 97 -39.04 32.44 -10.49
CA PRO A 97 -38.82 33.67 -9.73
C PRO A 97 -39.08 33.47 -8.23
N GLU A 98 -38.24 34.08 -7.39
CA GLU A 98 -38.40 33.99 -5.93
C GLU A 98 -39.78 34.54 -5.49
N GLY A 99 -40.46 33.78 -4.62
CA GLY A 99 -41.77 34.15 -4.10
C GLY A 99 -42.95 33.88 -5.05
N ALA A 100 -42.72 33.33 -6.26
CA ALA A 100 -43.80 32.99 -7.20
C ALA A 100 -44.79 31.96 -6.62
N GLU A 101 -44.33 31.14 -5.69
CA GLU A 101 -45.10 30.11 -4.99
C GLU A 101 -45.98 30.66 -3.84
N GLY A 102 -45.77 31.91 -3.44
CA GLY A 102 -46.53 32.54 -2.37
C GLY A 102 -46.20 31.96 -0.99
N TRP A 103 -47.23 31.74 -0.18
CA TRP A 103 -47.07 31.26 1.20
C TRP A 103 -47.16 29.73 1.36
N ASP A 104 -47.62 29.03 0.31
CA ASP A 104 -47.79 27.57 0.30
C ASP A 104 -47.18 26.98 -0.97
N ALA A 105 -45.88 26.68 -0.89
CA ALA A 105 -45.10 26.12 -1.99
C ALA A 105 -45.58 24.72 -2.42
N VAL A 106 -46.17 23.96 -1.50
CA VAL A 106 -46.68 22.61 -1.78
C VAL A 106 -47.91 22.70 -2.67
N ALA A 107 -48.91 23.49 -2.27
CA ALA A 107 -50.12 23.68 -3.06
C ALA A 107 -49.82 24.28 -4.44
N TYR A 108 -48.90 25.24 -4.51
CA TYR A 108 -48.43 25.80 -5.78
C TYR A 108 -47.83 24.73 -6.69
N SER A 109 -46.90 23.94 -6.17
CA SER A 109 -46.17 22.91 -6.94
C SER A 109 -47.11 21.80 -7.44
N GLU A 110 -48.05 21.34 -6.62
CA GLU A 110 -49.04 20.35 -7.04
C GLU A 110 -49.92 20.86 -8.18
N GLY A 111 -50.46 22.08 -8.02
CA GLY A 111 -51.32 22.70 -9.04
C GLY A 111 -50.55 22.93 -10.34
N TRP A 112 -49.33 23.45 -10.24
CA TRP A 112 -48.47 23.67 -11.38
C TRP A 112 -48.16 22.38 -12.14
N LEU A 113 -47.75 21.31 -11.44
CA LEU A 113 -47.44 20.02 -12.08
C LEU A 113 -48.66 19.38 -12.74
N ARG A 114 -49.83 19.42 -12.10
CA ARG A 114 -51.08 18.89 -12.70
C ARG A 114 -51.50 19.65 -13.95
N GLY A 115 -51.22 20.96 -14.01
CA GLY A 115 -51.47 21.78 -15.19
C GLY A 115 -50.42 21.61 -16.29
N LEU A 116 -49.18 21.24 -15.93
CA LEU A 116 -48.06 21.12 -16.86
C LEU A 116 -48.11 19.83 -17.68
N VAL A 117 -48.46 18.70 -17.04
CA VAL A 117 -48.41 17.38 -17.68
C VAL A 117 -49.77 16.97 -18.27
N PRO A 118 -49.79 16.14 -19.33
CA PRO A 118 -51.03 15.66 -19.91
C PRO A 118 -51.92 14.92 -18.91
N ALA A 119 -53.24 14.99 -19.14
CA ALA A 119 -54.21 14.27 -18.33
C ALA A 119 -53.93 12.75 -18.38
N GLY A 120 -53.88 12.12 -17.20
CA GLY A 120 -53.59 10.69 -17.05
C GLY A 120 -52.10 10.34 -16.89
N THR A 121 -51.19 11.32 -16.99
CA THR A 121 -49.76 11.10 -16.68
C THR A 121 -49.51 10.94 -15.18
N LEU A 122 -50.20 11.73 -14.35
CA LEU A 122 -50.14 11.61 -12.89
C LEU A 122 -51.21 10.67 -12.40
N THR A 123 -50.89 9.89 -11.37
CA THR A 123 -51.87 9.04 -10.72
C THR A 123 -52.90 9.91 -9.97
N PRO A 124 -54.13 9.41 -9.75
CA PRO A 124 -55.11 10.10 -8.93
C PRO A 124 -54.64 10.40 -7.50
N PHE A 125 -53.66 9.63 -7.01
CA PHE A 125 -53.07 9.76 -5.68
C PHE A 125 -51.80 10.61 -5.64
N PHE A 126 -51.40 11.22 -6.77
CA PHE A 126 -50.26 12.13 -6.78
C PHE A 126 -50.45 13.23 -5.73
N SER A 127 -49.42 13.49 -4.93
CA SER A 127 -49.34 14.60 -3.99
C SER A 127 -47.87 14.98 -3.82
N ALA A 128 -47.60 16.28 -3.66
CA ALA A 128 -46.29 16.77 -3.29
C ALA A 128 -46.17 16.76 -1.77
N GLU A 129 -45.31 15.90 -1.23
CA GLU A 129 -45.14 15.78 0.22
C GLU A 129 -44.41 17.00 0.81
N ARG A 130 -43.47 17.57 0.06
CA ARG A 130 -42.62 18.69 0.47
C ARG A 130 -42.22 19.53 -0.75
N ALA A 131 -42.23 20.84 -0.59
CA ALA A 131 -41.68 21.81 -1.53
C ALA A 131 -40.83 22.83 -0.77
N HIS A 132 -39.72 23.25 -1.36
CA HIS A 132 -38.74 24.16 -0.78
C HIS A 132 -37.98 24.90 -1.89
#